data_AF-A0A2Z6PIC5-F1
#
_entry.id   AF-A0A2Z6PIC5-F1
#
_cell.length_a   1.000
_cell.length_b   1.000
_cell.length_c   1.000
_cell.angle_alpha   90.00
_cell.angle_beta   90.00
_cell.angle_gamma   90.00
#
_symmetry.space_group_name_H-M   'P 1'
#
loop_
_entity.id
_entity.type
_entity.pdbx_description
1 polymer ?
#
loop_
_entity_poly.entity_id
_entity_poly.type
_entity_poly.pdbx_seq_one_letter_code
_entity_poly.pdbx_strand_id
1 'polypeptide(L)'
;MAADSRSPRDGKHLEVLGYYNPLPGQDGGKRMGINFDRVKYWLSVGAQPSNPVERLLFRAGLLPPPPTVAMARKGGPRDTRPVDALTGRVLGEQKPPTSNKNDTTVTENP
;
A
#
# COMPACT_ATOMS: atom_id res chain seq x y z
N MET A 1 -21.40 0.82 0.28
CA MET A 1 -22.87 1.05 0.30
C MET A 1 -23.57 -0.06 -0.45
N ALA A 2 -24.83 -0.33 -0.12
CA ALA A 2 -25.71 -1.21 -0.90
C ALA A 2 -26.56 -0.35 -1.86
N ALA A 3 -26.56 -0.69 -3.15
CA ALA A 3 -27.28 0.02 -4.20
C ALA A 3 -27.66 -0.93 -5.35
N ASP A 4 -28.64 -0.54 -6.16
CA ASP A 4 -28.97 -1.25 -7.41
C ASP A 4 -27.84 -1.06 -8.43
N SER A 5 -27.43 -2.13 -9.11
CA SER A 5 -26.35 -2.12 -10.10
C SER A 5 -26.59 -1.16 -11.28
N ARG A 6 -27.85 -0.83 -11.57
CA ARG A 6 -28.23 0.12 -12.64
C ARG A 6 -28.16 1.58 -12.18
N SER A 7 -28.03 1.83 -10.88
CA SER A 7 -27.96 3.19 -10.35
C SER A 7 -26.58 3.80 -10.63
N PRO A 8 -26.49 5.13 -10.85
CA PRO A 8 -25.20 5.82 -10.93
C PRO A 8 -24.33 5.51 -9.71
N ARG A 9 -23.01 5.45 -9.90
CA ARG A 9 -22.05 5.10 -8.84
C ARG A 9 -22.29 5.89 -7.56
N ASP A 10 -22.42 7.20 -7.67
CA ASP A 10 -22.58 8.12 -6.53
C ASP A 10 -24.05 8.57 -6.37
N GLY A 11 -24.99 7.76 -6.85
CA GLY A 11 -26.42 8.06 -6.85
C GLY A 11 -27.16 7.62 -5.59
N LYS A 12 -28.48 7.40 -5.74
CA LYS A 12 -29.33 6.90 -4.66
C LYS A 12 -28.88 5.49 -4.26
N HIS A 13 -28.59 5.32 -2.98
CA HIS A 13 -28.21 4.07 -2.36
C HIS A 13 -29.31 3.66 -1.38
N LEU A 14 -29.42 2.35 -1.12
CA LEU A 14 -30.36 1.81 -0.15
C LEU A 14 -29.85 2.03 1.28
N GLU A 15 -28.56 1.77 1.50
CA GLU A 15 -27.94 1.84 2.82
C GLU A 15 -26.42 2.05 2.75
N VAL A 16 -25.89 2.87 3.66
CA VAL A 16 -24.45 3.02 3.89
C VAL A 16 -23.99 2.01 4.93
N LEU A 17 -23.21 1.02 4.50
CA LEU A 17 -22.76 -0.10 5.34
C LEU A 17 -21.43 0.17 6.07
N GLY A 18 -20.78 1.30 5.80
CA GLY A 18 -19.47 1.62 6.33
C GLY A 18 -18.66 2.59 5.47
N TYR A 19 -17.38 2.72 5.80
CA TYR A 19 -16.42 3.58 5.12
C TYR A 19 -15.06 2.86 4.97
N TYR A 20 -14.29 3.27 3.96
CA TYR A 20 -12.94 2.80 3.71
C TYR A 20 -12.04 3.97 3.33
N ASN A 21 -10.98 4.20 4.10
CA ASN A 21 -9.92 5.14 3.75
C ASN A 21 -8.72 4.35 3.17
N PRO A 22 -8.41 4.52 1.87
CA PRO A 22 -7.29 3.83 1.24
C PRO A 22 -5.93 4.38 1.69
N LEU A 23 -5.89 5.59 2.23
CA LEU A 23 -4.67 6.26 2.66
C LEU A 23 -4.22 5.72 4.03
N PRO A 24 -2.95 5.32 4.16
CA PRO A 24 -2.42 4.91 5.46
C PRO A 24 -2.36 6.10 6.41
N GLY A 25 -2.68 5.87 7.68
CA GLY A 25 -2.41 6.83 8.76
C GLY A 25 -0.92 6.92 9.10
N GLN A 26 -0.58 7.74 10.08
CA GLN A 26 0.80 7.84 10.61
C GLN A 26 1.30 6.51 11.19
N ASP A 27 0.38 5.67 11.65
CA ASP A 27 0.59 4.31 12.12
C ASP A 27 0.81 3.28 10.99
N GLY A 28 0.76 3.71 9.72
CA GLY A 28 0.87 2.84 8.54
C GLY A 28 -0.38 1.98 8.29
N GLY A 29 -1.40 2.08 9.15
CA GLY A 29 -2.65 1.33 9.07
C GLY A 29 -3.66 1.98 8.14
N LYS A 30 -4.41 1.17 7.38
CA LYS A 30 -5.58 1.62 6.60
C LYS A 30 -6.81 1.59 7.48
N ARG A 31 -7.60 2.67 7.47
CA ARG A 31 -8.78 2.81 8.33
C ARG A 31 -10.04 2.41 7.59
N MET A 32 -10.83 1.54 8.21
CA MET A 32 -12.13 1.15 7.70
C MET A 32 -13.08 0.82 8.85
N GLY A 33 -14.35 1.16 8.66
CA GLY A 33 -15.43 0.79 9.58
C GLY A 33 -16.56 0.16 8.79
N ILE A 34 -17.06 -0.98 9.26
CA ILE A 34 -18.15 -1.72 8.62
C ILE A 34 -19.18 -2.09 9.67
N ASN A 35 -20.47 -1.95 9.35
CA ASN A 35 -21.56 -2.49 10.15
C ASN A 35 -21.76 -3.98 9.81
N PHE A 36 -21.23 -4.85 10.67
CA PHE A 36 -21.20 -6.30 10.45
C PHE A 36 -22.61 -6.91 10.31
N ASP A 37 -23.56 -6.48 11.12
CA ASP A 37 -24.91 -7.07 11.14
C ASP A 37 -25.66 -6.76 9.85
N ARG A 38 -25.55 -5.53 9.36
CA ARG A 38 -26.19 -5.10 8.12
C ARG A 38 -25.54 -5.76 6.90
N VAL A 39 -24.22 -5.91 6.89
CA VAL A 39 -23.54 -6.66 5.81
C VAL A 39 -24.02 -8.11 5.77
N LYS A 40 -24.09 -8.80 6.92
CA LYS A 40 -24.60 -10.17 6.99
C LYS A 40 -26.04 -10.28 6.47
N TYR A 41 -26.90 -9.33 6.85
CA TYR A 41 -28.26 -9.25 6.32
C TYR A 41 -28.26 -9.14 4.78
N TRP A 42 -27.55 -8.18 4.20
CA TRP A 42 -27.54 -8.00 2.74
C TRP A 42 -26.97 -9.21 2.00
N LEU A 43 -25.94 -9.86 2.55
CA LEU A 43 -25.41 -11.11 2.01
C LEU A 43 -26.47 -12.24 2.05
N SER A 44 -27.22 -12.35 3.15
CA SER A 44 -28.30 -13.35 3.29
C SER A 44 -29.45 -13.15 2.30
N VAL A 45 -29.72 -11.91 1.90
CA VAL A 45 -30.73 -11.54 0.90
C VAL A 45 -30.20 -11.72 -0.54
N GLY A 46 -28.93 -12.12 -0.71
CA GLY A 46 -28.32 -12.41 -2.01
C GLY A 46 -27.57 -11.25 -2.65
N ALA A 47 -27.26 -10.19 -1.91
CA ALA A 47 -26.46 -9.09 -2.43
C ALA A 47 -25.08 -9.58 -2.89
N GLN A 48 -24.70 -9.21 -4.12
CA GLN A 48 -23.40 -9.55 -4.71
C GLN A 48 -22.40 -8.42 -4.48
N PRO A 49 -21.35 -8.61 -3.66
CA PRO A 49 -20.32 -7.59 -3.48
C PRO A 49 -19.43 -7.48 -4.73
N SER A 50 -18.85 -6.31 -4.95
CA SER A 50 -17.85 -6.12 -6.01
C SER A 50 -16.48 -6.66 -5.58
N ASN A 51 -15.62 -6.99 -6.55
CA ASN A 51 -14.26 -7.52 -6.32
C ASN A 51 -13.44 -6.80 -5.23
N PRO A 52 -13.36 -5.45 -5.18
CA PRO A 52 -12.63 -4.78 -4.10
C PRO A 52 -13.31 -4.93 -2.74
N VAL A 53 -14.65 -4.97 -2.70
CA VAL A 53 -15.42 -5.16 -1.46
C VAL A 53 -15.27 -6.59 -0.94
N GLU A 54 -15.27 -7.59 -1.82
CA GLU A 54 -15.03 -8.99 -1.44
C GLU A 54 -13.69 -9.15 -0.71
N ARG A 55 -12.63 -8.50 -1.20
CA ARG A 55 -11.31 -8.49 -0.54
C ARG A 55 -11.34 -7.81 0.84
N LEU A 56 -12.12 -6.75 0.99
CA LEU A 56 -12.30 -6.08 2.28
C LEU A 56 -13.08 -6.95 3.26
N LEU A 57 -14.14 -7.62 2.79
CA LEU A 57 -14.95 -8.53 3.60
C LEU A 57 -14.19 -9.80 4.00
N PHE A 58 -13.36 -10.35 3.10
CA PHE A 58 -12.43 -11.43 3.42
C PHE A 58 -11.45 -11.04 4.52
N ARG A 59 -10.83 -9.85 4.42
CA ARG A 59 -9.93 -9.33 5.48
C ARG A 59 -10.64 -9.09 6.80
N ALA A 60 -11.94 -8.81 6.77
CA ALA A 60 -12.79 -8.67 7.95
C ALA A 60 -13.33 -10.02 8.49
N GLY A 61 -13.00 -11.15 7.84
CA GLY A 61 -13.42 -12.48 8.26
C GLY A 61 -14.89 -12.84 7.94
N LEU A 62 -15.54 -12.09 7.05
CA LEU A 62 -16.95 -12.30 6.69
C LEU A 62 -17.16 -13.20 5.47
N LEU A 63 -16.15 -13.32 4.60
CA LEU A 63 -16.23 -14.09 3.36
C LEU A 63 -14.99 -14.99 3.20
N PRO A 64 -15.09 -16.08 2.42
CA PRO A 64 -13.93 -16.88 2.03
C PRO A 64 -12.94 -16.09 1.16
N PRO A 65 -11.70 -16.57 0.97
CA PRO A 65 -10.74 -15.91 0.10
C PRO A 65 -11.27 -15.86 -1.34
N PRO A 66 -11.23 -14.68 -2.00
CA PRO A 66 -11.57 -14.58 -3.40
C PRO A 66 -10.62 -15.46 -4.23
N PRO A 67 -11.08 -16.06 -5.35
CA PRO A 67 -10.26 -16.90 -6.20
C PRO A 67 -9.01 -16.20 -6.76
N THR A 68 -9.00 -14.86 -6.79
CA THR A 68 -7.86 -14.05 -7.26
C THR A 68 -6.70 -13.89 -6.26
N VAL A 69 -6.83 -14.34 -5.01
CA VAL A 69 -5.77 -14.15 -3.98
C VAL A 69 -4.73 -15.27 -3.98
N ALA A 70 -4.87 -16.30 -4.84
CA ALA A 70 -3.98 -17.46 -4.87
C ALA A 70 -2.50 -17.14 -5.22
N MET A 71 -2.22 -15.98 -5.83
CA MET A 71 -0.85 -15.58 -6.20
C MET A 71 -0.34 -14.43 -5.33
N ALA A 72 0.21 -14.78 -4.16
CA ALA A 72 1.02 -13.84 -3.40
C ALA A 72 2.31 -13.55 -4.16
N ARG A 73 2.53 -12.29 -4.54
CA ARG A 73 3.83 -11.86 -5.04
C ARG A 73 4.81 -11.97 -3.88
N LYS A 74 5.85 -12.80 -4.00
CA LYS A 74 6.94 -12.84 -3.01
C LYS A 74 7.63 -11.47 -3.06
N GLY A 75 7.21 -10.57 -2.17
CA GLY A 75 7.74 -9.22 -2.10
C GLY A 75 9.25 -9.29 -1.90
N GLY A 76 10.00 -8.56 -2.72
CA GLY A 76 11.43 -8.39 -2.51
C GLY A 76 11.72 -7.71 -1.17
N PRO A 77 12.97 -7.77 -0.68
CA PRO A 77 13.38 -7.07 0.52
C PRO A 77 13.01 -5.58 0.41
N ARG A 78 12.37 -5.02 1.44
CA ARG A 78 12.19 -3.58 1.54
C ARG A 78 13.51 -3.00 2.02
N ASP A 79 14.09 -2.07 1.26
CA ASP A 79 15.25 -1.30 1.72
C ASP A 79 14.77 -0.35 2.84
N THR A 80 15.21 -0.60 4.08
CA THR A 80 14.87 0.21 5.26
C THR A 80 15.99 1.15 5.66
N ARG A 81 17.01 1.33 4.81
CA ARG A 81 18.15 2.19 5.15
C ARG A 81 17.71 3.65 5.33
N PRO A 82 18.21 4.37 6.35
CA PRO A 82 17.92 5.78 6.53
C PRO A 82 18.46 6.58 5.35
N VAL A 83 17.57 7.33 4.69
CA VAL A 83 17.94 8.27 3.63
C VAL A 83 17.90 9.69 4.18
N ASP A 84 18.87 10.51 3.80
CA ASP A 84 18.87 11.95 4.06
C ASP A 84 17.72 12.60 3.26
N ALA A 85 16.85 13.34 3.95
CA ALA A 85 15.68 13.97 3.37
C ALA A 85 16.00 15.08 2.35
N LEU A 86 17.18 15.72 2.44
CA LEU A 86 17.56 16.81 1.54
C LEU A 86 18.29 16.30 0.29
N THR A 87 19.08 15.24 0.43
CA THR A 87 19.95 14.73 -0.65
C THR A 87 19.47 13.41 -1.27
N GLY A 88 18.53 12.72 -0.64
CA GLY A 88 18.04 11.40 -1.06
C GLY A 88 19.10 10.30 -0.97
N ARG A 89 20.26 10.57 -0.36
CA ARG A 89 21.36 9.61 -0.22
C ARG A 89 21.18 8.75 1.03
N VAL A 90 21.62 7.50 0.93
CA VAL A 90 21.68 6.60 2.08
C VAL A 90 22.76 7.09 3.04
N LEU A 91 22.38 7.33 4.29
CA LEU A 91 23.30 7.71 5.36
C LEU A 91 24.23 6.51 5.64
N GLY A 92 25.51 6.64 5.29
CA GLY A 92 26.54 5.61 5.50
C GLY A 92 27.51 5.39 4.32
N GLU A 93 27.20 5.90 3.12
CA GLU A 93 28.13 5.84 1.99
C GLU A 93 29.06 7.06 1.98
N GLN A 94 30.20 6.97 2.67
CA GLN A 94 31.29 7.91 2.45
C GLN A 94 31.91 7.63 1.07
N LYS A 95 31.87 8.62 0.17
CA LYS A 95 32.59 8.58 -1.11
C LYS A 95 34.09 8.31 -0.81
N PRO A 96 34.75 7.34 -1.47
CA PRO A 96 36.18 7.14 -1.27
C PRO A 96 36.93 8.44 -1.63
N PRO A 97 37.98 8.81 -0.88
CA PRO A 97 38.71 10.05 -1.15
C PRO A 97 39.31 9.98 -2.55
N THR A 98 38.88 10.89 -3.42
CA THR A 98 39.53 11.10 -4.71
C THR A 98 40.99 11.45 -4.42
N SER A 99 41.92 10.55 -4.77
CA SER A 99 43.36 10.78 -4.63
C SER A 99 43.78 12.01 -5.43
N ASN A 100 44.16 13.09 -4.76
CA ASN A 100 44.84 14.22 -5.38
C ASN A 100 46.22 13.76 -5.87
N LYS A 101 46.49 13.95 -7.17
CA LYS A 101 47.84 13.83 -7.72
C LYS A 101 48.59 15.12 -7.42
N ASN A 102 49.47 15.05 -6.44
CA ASN A 102 50.34 16.16 -6.07
C ASN A 102 51.54 16.13 -7.01
N ASP A 103 51.77 17.29 -7.63
CA ASP A 103 53.04 17.90 -8.02
C ASP A 103 54.32 17.10 -7.73
N THR A 104 55.12 16.85 -8.77
CA THR A 104 56.56 16.58 -8.64
C THR A 104 57.24 17.14 -9.89
N THR A 105 57.69 18.39 -9.76
CA THR A 105 58.82 18.92 -10.54
C THR A 105 60.13 18.58 -9.82
N VAL A 106 61.22 18.58 -10.59
CA VAL A 106 62.66 18.42 -10.20
C VAL A 106 63.16 16.96 -10.19
N THR A 107 64.30 16.52 -10.73
CA THR A 107 65.32 16.95 -11.72
C THR A 107 66.32 15.76 -11.81
N GLU A 108 66.96 15.58 -12.97
CA GLU A 108 68.22 14.86 -13.28
C GLU A 108 68.40 13.35 -13.06
N ASN A 109 68.85 12.69 -14.14
CA ASN A 109 70.00 11.77 -14.18
C ASN A 109 70.28 11.33 -15.64
N PRO A 110 71.48 10.81 -15.97
CA PRO A 110 72.81 11.01 -15.40
C PRO A 110 73.75 11.84 -16.30
#